data_AF-A0A7C5C0L9-F1
#
_entry.id   AF-A0A7C5C0L9-F1
#
_cell.length_a   1.000
_cell.length_b   1.000
_cell.length_c   1.000
_cell.angle_alpha   90.00
_cell.angle_beta   90.00
_cell.angle_gamma   90.00
#
_symmetry.space_group_name_H-M   'P 1'
#
loop_
_entity.id
_entity.type
_entity.pdbx_description
1 polymer ?
#
loop_
_entity_poly.entity_id
_entity_poly.type
_entity_poly.pdbx_seq_one_letter_code
_entity_poly.pdbx_strand_id
1 'polypeptide(L)'
;MGLSLRVKLFGLFLLPLGTLIVSQGILFLGKYGEYKTYQSQRDNIELIASTMNLITELQKERGLTSIYVGSGSNRQAVDDQRKKVDALLPAELSLISRARYLKMDFSAFTGALNTLRSQVDEKRFDSPQRVIDAYTPSIRTLMGSSNKAVNQPTIGGLGKVMSSIAVLQEAQEGAARFRGLVSGAISSSNRLKEREAMLSLIKDFESIEINLNSPAIIYSAQSRETIDKVLQSGDFSLMKDALLEVFGLYATSTADVVQYKTNYDALWASASKVVESLNMVSQNELKNLLTRSTTILRSYVREFYTFMTIILVLIIVLVIMGLAFVSSIRKPVGQISSTFLSIATGSGDLSARLEVRAQDELGRLAGYFNDFAEN
;
A
#
# COMPACT_ATOMS: atom_id res chain seq x y z
N MET A 1 40.81 17.21 43.44
CA MET A 1 39.58 16.92 44.23
C MET A 1 39.05 15.55 43.85
N GLY A 2 38.99 14.62 44.80
CA GLY A 2 38.45 13.28 44.54
C GLY A 2 36.92 13.30 44.48
N LEU A 3 36.33 12.65 43.47
CA LEU A 3 34.88 12.46 43.40
C LEU A 3 34.39 11.66 44.61
N SER A 4 33.25 12.06 45.19
CA SER A 4 32.62 11.29 46.27
C SER A 4 32.20 9.90 45.78
N LEU A 5 32.20 8.90 46.67
CA LEU A 5 31.78 7.53 46.35
C LEU A 5 30.39 7.49 45.70
N ARG A 6 29.51 8.41 46.09
CA ARG A 6 28.16 8.55 45.52
C ARG A 6 28.21 8.87 44.03
N VAL A 7 29.06 9.82 43.61
CA VAL A 7 29.20 10.20 42.20
C VAL A 7 29.89 9.11 41.39
N LYS A 8 30.86 8.41 41.98
CA LYS A 8 31.53 7.27 41.33
C LYS A 8 30.57 6.10 41.07
N LEU A 9 29.80 5.70 42.09
CA LEU A 9 28.80 4.64 41.97
C LEU A 9 27.68 5.03 40.99
N PHE A 10 27.19 6.27 41.06
CA PHE A 10 26.16 6.75 40.13
C PHE A 10 26.68 6.83 38.69
N GLY A 11 27.94 7.26 38.50
CA GLY A 11 28.62 7.25 37.20
C GLY A 11 28.72 5.86 36.58
N LEU A 12 28.91 4.82 37.39
CA LEU A 12 28.96 3.43 36.93
C LEU A 12 27.62 2.95 36.36
N PHE A 13 26.49 3.42 36.90
CA PHE A 13 25.14 3.12 36.40
C PHE A 13 24.70 4.03 35.25
N LEU A 14 25.23 5.24 35.17
CA LEU A 14 24.89 6.19 34.10
C LEU A 14 25.30 5.70 32.72
N LEU A 15 26.43 4.99 32.62
CA LEU A 15 26.91 4.48 31.33
C LEU A 15 25.97 3.41 30.73
N PRO A 16 25.61 2.30 31.42
CA PRO A 16 24.67 1.32 30.89
C PRO A 16 23.25 1.87 30.72
N LEU A 17 22.82 2.80 31.59
CA LEU A 17 21.53 3.47 31.40
C LEU A 17 21.53 4.39 30.17
N GLY A 18 22.62 5.13 29.96
CA GLY A 18 22.80 6.00 28.81
C GLY A 18 22.86 5.22 27.49
N THR A 19 23.61 4.11 27.44
CA THR A 19 23.65 3.24 26.25
C THR A 19 22.27 2.63 25.97
N LEU A 20 21.53 2.24 27.01
CA LEU A 20 20.15 1.80 26.86
C LEU A 20 19.29 2.91 26.23
N ILE A 21 19.27 4.11 26.81
CA ILE A 21 18.46 5.24 26.31
C ILE A 21 18.80 5.56 24.86
N VAL A 22 20.09 5.62 24.50
CA VAL A 22 20.53 5.88 23.13
C VAL A 22 20.07 4.78 22.18
N SER A 23 20.27 3.50 22.55
CA SER A 23 19.82 2.38 21.72
C SER A 23 18.31 2.38 21.52
N GLN A 24 17.53 2.71 22.55
CA GLN A 24 16.08 2.84 22.44
C GLN A 24 15.64 4.03 21.59
N GLY A 25 16.34 5.16 21.67
CA GLY A 25 16.10 6.31 20.81
C GLY A 25 16.29 5.93 19.33
N ILE A 26 17.36 5.21 19.00
CA ILE A 26 17.64 4.75 17.63
C ILE A 26 16.54 3.80 17.14
N LEU A 27 16.14 2.81 17.96
CA LEU A 27 15.08 1.86 17.59
C LEU A 27 13.72 2.55 17.42
N PHE A 28 13.39 3.50 18.30
CA PHE A 28 12.16 4.28 18.20
C PHE A 28 12.12 5.11 16.91
N LEU A 29 13.21 5.78 16.56
CA LEU A 29 13.31 6.54 15.31
C LEU A 29 13.10 5.64 14.08
N GLY A 30 13.67 4.42 14.09
CA GLY A 30 13.43 3.42 13.05
C GLY A 30 11.95 3.02 12.95
N LYS A 31 11.31 2.69 14.08
CA LYS A 31 9.88 2.33 14.14
C LYS A 31 8.95 3.46 13.73
N TYR A 32 9.29 4.69 14.07
CA TYR A 32 8.55 5.87 13.64
C TYR A 32 8.64 6.09 12.12
N GLY A 33 9.80 5.80 11.52
CA GLY A 33 9.96 5.77 10.06
C GLY A 33 9.09 4.72 9.39
N GLU A 34 9.09 3.48 9.90
CA GLU A 34 8.20 2.40 9.43
C GLU A 34 6.72 2.79 9.51
N TYR A 35 6.30 3.44 10.62
CA TYR A 35 4.94 3.90 10.81
C TYR A 35 4.52 4.97 9.78
N LYS A 36 5.41 5.92 9.45
CA LYS A 36 5.15 6.89 8.37
C LYS A 36 5.01 6.22 7.00
N THR A 37 5.89 5.25 6.71
CA THR A 37 5.80 4.46 5.47
C THR A 37 4.48 3.70 5.41
N TYR A 38 4.04 3.12 6.53
CA TYR A 38 2.74 2.47 6.64
C TYR A 38 1.58 3.42 6.34
N GLN A 39 1.57 4.62 6.93
CA GLN A 39 0.50 5.59 6.69
C GLN A 39 0.43 5.98 5.21
N SER A 40 1.58 6.33 4.62
CA SER A 40 1.69 6.63 3.19
C SER A 40 1.21 5.46 2.32
N GLN A 41 1.62 4.24 2.66
CA GLN A 41 1.17 3.03 1.99
C GLN A 41 -0.35 2.83 2.08
N ARG A 42 -0.96 3.09 3.23
CA ARG A 42 -2.41 2.99 3.39
C ARG A 42 -3.14 4.00 2.51
N ASP A 43 -2.68 5.25 2.51
CA ASP A 43 -3.21 6.29 1.62
C ASP A 43 -3.09 5.85 0.14
N ASN A 44 -1.99 5.19 -0.24
CA ASN A 44 -1.79 4.66 -1.59
C ASN A 44 -2.77 3.54 -1.95
N ILE A 45 -3.06 2.64 -1.02
CA ILE A 45 -4.03 1.56 -1.25
C ILE A 45 -5.45 2.14 -1.38
N GLU A 46 -5.80 3.12 -0.53
CA GLU A 46 -7.08 3.85 -0.63
C GLU A 46 -7.19 4.61 -1.96
N LEU A 47 -6.11 5.25 -2.42
CA LEU A 47 -6.05 5.90 -3.72
C LEU A 47 -6.26 4.89 -4.85
N ILE A 48 -5.49 3.79 -4.89
CA ILE A 48 -5.65 2.73 -5.90
C ILE A 48 -7.09 2.21 -5.94
N ALA A 49 -7.72 2.01 -4.78
CA ALA A 49 -9.11 1.58 -4.68
C ALA A 49 -10.08 2.56 -5.33
N SER A 50 -9.97 3.84 -4.98
CA SER A 50 -10.80 4.91 -5.52
C SER A 50 -10.58 5.08 -7.02
N THR A 51 -9.33 5.13 -7.45
CA THR A 51 -8.93 5.25 -8.86
C THR A 51 -9.49 4.07 -9.68
N MET A 52 -9.44 2.84 -9.17
CA MET A 52 -9.97 1.65 -9.86
C MET A 52 -11.49 1.72 -10.07
N ASN A 53 -12.21 2.18 -9.04
CA ASN A 53 -13.66 2.38 -9.13
C ASN A 53 -13.99 3.46 -10.17
N LEU A 54 -13.28 4.59 -10.15
CA LEU A 54 -13.45 5.67 -11.12
C LEU A 54 -13.13 5.23 -12.55
N ILE A 55 -12.03 4.48 -12.75
CA ILE A 55 -11.69 3.87 -14.05
C ILE A 55 -12.84 2.99 -14.54
N THR A 56 -13.38 2.13 -13.68
CA THR A 56 -14.46 1.20 -14.04
C THR A 56 -15.72 1.94 -14.49
N GLU A 57 -16.13 2.97 -13.76
CA GLU A 57 -17.31 3.78 -14.12
C GLU A 57 -17.05 4.63 -15.38
N LEU A 58 -15.82 5.11 -15.61
CA LEU A 58 -15.43 5.78 -16.86
C LEU A 58 -15.38 4.83 -18.06
N GLN A 59 -14.92 3.59 -17.88
CA GLN A 59 -14.94 2.56 -18.92
C GLN A 59 -16.40 2.24 -19.34
N LYS A 60 -17.32 2.21 -18.37
CA LYS A 60 -18.77 2.07 -18.64
C LYS A 60 -19.32 3.30 -19.38
N GLU A 61 -18.96 4.51 -18.93
CA GLU A 61 -19.37 5.76 -19.60
C GLU A 61 -18.88 5.78 -21.06
N ARG A 62 -17.60 5.46 -21.29
CA ARG A 62 -16.98 5.33 -22.62
C ARG A 62 -17.76 4.35 -23.50
N GLY A 63 -18.10 3.17 -22.98
CA GLY A 63 -18.86 2.14 -23.71
C GLY A 63 -20.28 2.60 -24.08
N LEU A 64 -21.02 3.15 -23.12
CA LEU A 64 -22.38 3.66 -23.34
C LEU A 64 -22.39 4.84 -24.32
N THR A 65 -21.40 5.73 -24.22
CA THR A 65 -21.27 6.88 -25.12
C THR A 65 -20.94 6.43 -26.54
N SER A 66 -20.10 5.41 -26.69
CA SER A 66 -19.78 4.81 -27.99
C SER A 66 -21.02 4.23 -28.67
N ILE A 67 -21.88 3.52 -27.91
CA ILE A 67 -23.18 3.04 -28.41
C ILE A 67 -24.12 4.19 -28.77
N TYR A 68 -24.20 5.22 -27.93
CA TYR A 68 -25.04 6.40 -28.19
C TYR A 68 -24.64 7.12 -29.48
N VAL A 69 -23.34 7.35 -29.69
CA VAL A 69 -22.84 7.99 -30.92
C VAL A 69 -23.08 7.11 -32.15
N GLY A 70 -22.95 5.79 -32.03
CA GLY A 70 -23.19 4.86 -33.15
C GLY A 70 -24.66 4.68 -33.53
N SER A 71 -25.55 4.61 -32.54
CA SER A 71 -26.98 4.31 -32.75
C SER A 71 -27.89 5.54 -32.74
N GLY A 72 -27.41 6.68 -32.22
CA GLY A 72 -28.23 7.86 -31.92
C GLY A 72 -29.22 7.66 -30.76
N SER A 73 -29.20 6.51 -30.09
CA SER A 73 -30.19 6.10 -29.07
C SER A 73 -29.57 5.96 -27.69
N ASN A 74 -30.41 5.83 -26.65
CA ASN A 74 -29.98 5.54 -25.27
C ASN A 74 -29.16 6.64 -24.57
N ARG A 75 -29.42 7.92 -24.90
CA ARG A 75 -28.79 9.10 -24.25
C ARG A 75 -28.94 9.11 -22.72
N GLN A 76 -30.11 8.71 -22.22
CA GLN A 76 -30.38 8.68 -20.77
C GLN A 76 -29.38 7.81 -20.00
N ALA A 77 -28.99 6.66 -20.56
CA ALA A 77 -28.00 5.78 -19.94
C ALA A 77 -26.61 6.45 -19.85
N VAL A 78 -26.24 7.26 -20.83
CA VAL A 78 -25.01 8.07 -20.80
C VAL A 78 -25.07 9.09 -19.66
N ASP A 79 -26.17 9.85 -19.59
CA ASP A 79 -26.32 10.90 -18.56
C ASP A 79 -26.35 10.32 -17.15
N ASP A 80 -27.01 9.17 -16.95
CA ASP A 80 -27.04 8.48 -15.66
C ASP A 80 -25.68 7.88 -15.29
N GLN A 81 -24.90 7.41 -16.26
CA GLN A 81 -23.55 6.94 -16.02
C GLN A 81 -22.58 8.09 -15.70
N ARG A 82 -22.72 9.25 -16.36
CA ARG A 82 -21.95 10.47 -16.05
C ARG A 82 -22.14 10.89 -14.59
N LYS A 83 -23.37 10.86 -14.08
CA LYS A 83 -23.65 11.13 -12.65
C LYS A 83 -22.90 10.20 -11.70
N LYS A 84 -22.76 8.92 -12.04
CA LYS A 84 -21.99 7.95 -11.23
C LYS A 84 -20.51 8.29 -11.22
N VAL A 85 -19.94 8.65 -12.38
CA VAL A 85 -18.56 9.11 -12.48
C VAL A 85 -18.36 10.38 -11.66
N ASP A 86 -19.26 11.36 -11.79
CA ASP A 86 -19.17 12.64 -11.11
C ASP A 86 -19.24 12.50 -9.58
N ALA A 87 -20.06 11.56 -9.09
CA ALA A 87 -20.15 11.25 -7.67
C ALA A 87 -18.83 10.72 -7.07
N LEU A 88 -17.94 10.15 -7.88
CA LEU A 88 -16.64 9.61 -7.45
C LEU A 88 -15.51 10.66 -7.45
N LEU A 89 -15.64 11.73 -8.24
CA LEU A 89 -14.58 12.74 -8.43
C LEU A 89 -14.15 13.44 -7.12
N PRO A 90 -15.04 13.83 -6.18
CA PRO A 90 -14.62 14.51 -4.95
C PRO A 90 -13.76 13.64 -4.03
N ALA A 91 -14.12 12.35 -3.91
CA ALA A 91 -13.35 11.40 -3.10
C ALA A 91 -11.96 11.15 -3.69
N GLU A 92 -11.88 11.01 -5.02
CA GLU A 92 -10.61 10.88 -5.75
C GLU A 92 -9.71 12.11 -5.55
N LEU A 93 -10.26 13.32 -5.68
CA LEU A 93 -9.53 14.57 -5.46
C LEU A 93 -8.94 14.65 -4.04
N SER A 94 -9.72 14.24 -3.03
CA SER A 94 -9.27 14.23 -1.64
C SER A 94 -8.06 13.29 -1.45
N LEU A 95 -8.11 12.10 -2.05
CA LEU A 95 -7.02 11.12 -1.99
C LEU A 95 -5.77 11.58 -2.73
N ILE A 96 -5.92 12.13 -3.94
CA ILE A 96 -4.81 12.68 -4.73
C ILE A 96 -4.13 13.83 -3.97
N SER A 97 -4.90 14.69 -3.30
CA SER A 97 -4.38 15.81 -2.52
C SER A 97 -3.57 15.36 -1.30
N ARG A 98 -3.86 14.17 -0.74
CA ARG A 98 -3.07 13.57 0.35
C ARG A 98 -1.76 12.94 -0.15
N ALA A 99 -1.73 12.47 -1.40
CA ALA A 99 -0.59 11.77 -1.98
C ALA A 99 0.56 12.72 -2.36
N ARG A 100 1.44 13.05 -1.41
CA ARG A 100 2.54 14.02 -1.57
C ARG A 100 3.51 13.76 -2.74
N TYR A 101 3.64 12.50 -3.17
CA TYR A 101 4.52 12.10 -4.29
C TYR A 101 3.82 12.23 -5.65
N LEU A 102 2.49 12.33 -5.67
CA LEU A 102 1.70 12.37 -6.88
C LEU A 102 1.51 13.82 -7.31
N LYS A 103 2.23 14.24 -8.35
CA LYS A 103 2.00 15.51 -9.04
C LYS A 103 0.99 15.30 -10.16
N MET A 104 -0.28 15.11 -9.79
CA MET A 104 -1.39 15.04 -10.74
C MET A 104 -2.22 16.31 -10.67
N ASP A 105 -2.36 17.01 -11.79
CA ASP A 105 -3.32 18.10 -11.91
C ASP A 105 -4.72 17.51 -12.15
N PHE A 106 -5.44 17.25 -11.05
CA PHE A 106 -6.79 16.70 -11.12
C PHE A 106 -7.78 17.70 -11.74
N SER A 107 -7.50 19.01 -11.66
CA SER A 107 -8.34 20.03 -12.28
C SER A 107 -8.24 19.95 -13.81
N ALA A 108 -7.03 19.77 -14.35
CA ALA A 108 -6.83 19.53 -15.78
C ALA A 108 -7.51 18.24 -16.24
N PHE A 109 -7.45 17.17 -15.45
CA PHE A 109 -8.16 15.91 -15.73
C PHE A 109 -9.68 16.12 -15.85
N THR A 110 -10.30 16.73 -14.83
CA THR A 110 -11.76 16.99 -14.85
C THR A 110 -12.17 17.95 -15.96
N GLY A 111 -11.34 18.97 -16.27
CA GLY A 111 -11.55 19.88 -17.39
C GLY A 111 -11.51 19.18 -18.75
N ALA A 112 -10.58 18.26 -18.96
CA ALA A 112 -10.49 17.45 -20.17
C ALA A 112 -11.72 16.54 -20.33
N LEU A 113 -12.16 15.89 -19.24
CA LEU A 113 -13.36 15.04 -19.25
C LEU A 113 -14.63 15.85 -19.59
N ASN A 114 -14.79 17.04 -19.00
CA ASN A 114 -15.92 17.92 -19.29
C ASN A 114 -15.91 18.42 -20.75
N THR A 115 -14.73 18.77 -21.27
CA THR A 115 -14.57 19.17 -22.67
C THR A 115 -14.98 18.04 -23.60
N LEU A 116 -14.53 16.82 -23.33
CA LEU A 116 -14.92 15.63 -24.09
C LEU A 116 -16.44 15.45 -24.08
N ARG A 117 -17.07 15.50 -22.90
CA ARG A 117 -18.52 15.34 -22.76
C ARG A 117 -19.29 16.42 -23.54
N SER A 118 -18.81 17.67 -23.55
CA SER A 118 -19.37 18.75 -24.40
C SER A 118 -19.30 18.40 -25.88
N GLN A 119 -18.18 17.85 -26.35
CA GLN A 119 -18.04 17.42 -27.75
C GLN A 119 -19.02 16.30 -28.12
N VAL A 120 -19.31 15.38 -27.20
CA VAL A 120 -20.35 14.35 -27.37
C VAL A 120 -21.74 15.00 -27.47
N ASP A 121 -22.04 15.93 -26.57
CA ASP A 121 -23.35 16.57 -26.49
C ASP A 121 -23.64 17.45 -27.72
N GLU A 122 -22.60 18.09 -28.24
CA GLU A 122 -22.59 18.86 -29.49
C GLU A 122 -22.49 17.99 -30.74
N LYS A 123 -22.52 16.66 -30.61
CA LYS A 123 -22.47 15.68 -31.71
C LYS A 123 -21.23 15.85 -32.62
N ARG A 124 -20.08 16.19 -32.04
CA ARG A 124 -18.82 16.37 -32.77
C ARG A 124 -18.08 15.06 -33.08
N PHE A 125 -18.53 13.93 -32.53
CA PHE A 125 -18.00 12.61 -32.83
C PHE A 125 -18.77 11.97 -33.99
N ASP A 126 -18.03 11.54 -35.01
CA ASP A 126 -18.56 10.94 -36.25
C ASP A 126 -18.55 9.41 -36.24
N SER A 127 -17.96 8.79 -35.21
CA SER A 127 -17.89 7.34 -35.10
C SER A 127 -17.78 6.87 -33.64
N PRO A 128 -18.31 5.67 -33.31
CA PRO A 128 -18.10 5.00 -32.03
C PRO A 128 -16.62 4.88 -31.64
N GLN A 129 -15.75 4.68 -32.64
CA GLN A 129 -14.32 4.51 -32.43
C GLN A 129 -13.64 5.78 -31.89
N ARG A 130 -13.94 6.94 -32.48
CA ARG A 130 -13.37 8.20 -31.98
C ARG A 130 -13.76 8.52 -30.55
N VAL A 131 -14.94 8.06 -30.10
CA VAL A 131 -15.34 8.16 -28.68
C VAL A 131 -14.41 7.31 -27.80
N ILE A 132 -14.16 6.05 -28.19
CA ILE A 132 -13.25 5.17 -27.45
C ILE A 132 -11.87 5.81 -27.32
N ASP A 133 -11.35 6.35 -28.42
CA ASP A 133 -10.04 6.99 -28.47
C ASP A 133 -9.99 8.26 -27.61
N ALA A 134 -11.05 9.08 -27.61
CA ALA A 134 -11.09 10.30 -26.82
C ALA A 134 -11.13 10.06 -25.30
N TYR A 135 -11.84 9.02 -24.83
CA TYR A 135 -11.88 8.69 -23.39
C TYR A 135 -10.59 8.02 -22.90
N THR A 136 -9.87 7.33 -23.77
CA THR A 136 -8.71 6.50 -23.40
C THR A 136 -7.60 7.27 -22.67
N PRO A 137 -7.18 8.49 -23.10
CA PRO A 137 -6.22 9.29 -22.37
C PRO A 137 -6.60 9.54 -20.90
N SER A 138 -7.88 9.84 -20.64
CA SER A 138 -8.37 10.09 -19.26
C SER A 138 -8.22 8.83 -18.39
N ILE A 139 -8.60 7.66 -18.91
CA ILE A 139 -8.42 6.38 -18.22
C ILE A 139 -6.93 6.09 -17.99
N ARG A 140 -6.08 6.32 -18.98
CA ARG A 140 -4.62 6.12 -18.86
C ARG A 140 -3.97 7.07 -17.85
N THR A 141 -4.44 8.32 -17.74
CA THR A 141 -3.98 9.25 -16.70
C THR A 141 -4.27 8.70 -15.30
N LEU A 142 -5.46 8.16 -15.07
CA LEU A 142 -5.84 7.51 -13.81
C LEU A 142 -5.02 6.24 -13.55
N MET A 143 -4.83 5.38 -14.55
CA MET A 143 -3.95 4.21 -14.39
C MET A 143 -2.51 4.63 -14.05
N GLY A 144 -2.05 5.75 -14.63
CA GLY A 144 -0.76 6.35 -14.31
C GLY A 144 -0.62 6.83 -12.86
N SER A 145 -1.70 7.34 -12.23
CA SER A 145 -1.68 7.70 -10.80
C SER A 145 -1.62 6.45 -9.92
N SER A 146 -2.42 5.43 -10.24
CA SER A 146 -2.39 4.11 -9.58
C SER A 146 -0.98 3.49 -9.63
N ASN A 147 -0.35 3.49 -10.80
CA ASN A 147 1.02 2.96 -10.98
C ASN A 147 2.07 3.73 -10.17
N LYS A 148 1.95 5.06 -10.06
CA LYS A 148 2.84 5.87 -9.21
C LYS A 148 2.67 5.54 -7.73
N ALA A 149 1.45 5.22 -7.31
CA ALA A 149 1.14 4.80 -5.94
C ALA A 149 1.73 3.43 -5.60
N VAL A 150 1.68 2.49 -6.55
CA VAL A 150 2.32 1.16 -6.46
C VAL A 150 3.84 1.27 -6.27
N ASN A 151 4.49 2.22 -6.94
CA ASN A 151 5.95 2.39 -6.91
C ASN A 151 6.49 3.08 -5.65
N GLN A 152 5.63 3.45 -4.70
CA GLN A 152 6.07 4.03 -3.44
C GLN A 152 6.64 2.99 -2.47
N PRO A 153 7.49 3.39 -1.51
CA PRO A 153 7.96 2.50 -0.45
C PRO A 153 6.80 1.82 0.29
N THR A 154 6.90 0.51 0.46
CA THR A 154 5.89 -0.32 1.11
C THR A 154 6.54 -1.23 2.15
N ILE A 155 5.77 -1.65 3.16
CA ILE A 155 6.22 -2.64 4.15
C ILE A 155 5.41 -3.95 4.03
N GLY A 156 5.93 -5.03 4.62
CA GLY A 156 5.23 -6.32 4.72
C GLY A 156 4.97 -7.03 3.39
N GLY A 157 5.75 -6.73 2.34
CA GLY A 157 5.63 -7.36 1.02
C GLY A 157 4.39 -6.97 0.21
N LEU A 158 3.62 -6.00 0.70
CA LEU A 158 2.38 -5.53 0.08
C LEU A 158 2.60 -4.84 -1.28
N GLY A 159 3.78 -4.25 -1.52
CA GLY A 159 4.12 -3.68 -2.83
C GLY A 159 3.96 -4.68 -3.97
N LYS A 160 4.33 -5.95 -3.77
CA LYS A 160 4.16 -7.00 -4.79
C LYS A 160 2.69 -7.28 -5.11
N VAL A 161 1.84 -7.26 -4.09
CA VAL A 161 0.38 -7.43 -4.25
C VAL A 161 -0.22 -6.21 -4.94
N MET A 162 0.23 -5.00 -4.59
CA MET A 162 -0.18 -3.77 -5.27
C MET A 162 0.21 -3.79 -6.76
N SER A 163 1.43 -4.24 -7.11
CA SER A 163 1.84 -4.43 -8.50
C SER A 163 0.97 -5.44 -9.24
N SER A 164 0.52 -6.48 -8.56
CA SER A 164 -0.39 -7.48 -9.14
C SER A 164 -1.73 -6.88 -9.52
N ILE A 165 -2.27 -5.96 -8.70
CA ILE A 165 -3.50 -5.21 -9.02
C ILE A 165 -3.29 -4.34 -10.27
N ALA A 166 -2.15 -3.67 -10.40
CA ALA A 166 -1.86 -2.88 -11.61
C ALA A 166 -1.83 -3.74 -12.88
N VAL A 167 -1.27 -4.94 -12.81
CA VAL A 167 -1.26 -5.90 -13.94
C VAL A 167 -2.68 -6.35 -14.28
N LEU A 168 -3.53 -6.65 -13.28
CA LEU A 168 -4.93 -6.99 -13.49
C LEU A 168 -5.73 -5.83 -14.12
N GLN A 169 -5.44 -4.59 -13.74
CA GLN A 169 -6.04 -3.40 -14.35
C GLN A 169 -5.66 -3.25 -15.82
N GLU A 170 -4.41 -3.55 -16.20
CA GLU A 170 -4.00 -3.56 -17.62
C GLU A 170 -4.75 -4.63 -18.43
N ALA A 171 -4.93 -5.84 -17.87
CA ALA A 171 -5.74 -6.88 -18.52
C ALA A 171 -7.19 -6.43 -18.73
N GLN A 172 -7.81 -5.84 -17.70
CA GLN A 172 -9.18 -5.33 -17.77
C GLN A 172 -9.32 -4.20 -18.81
N GLU A 173 -8.38 -3.25 -18.86
CA GLU A 173 -8.40 -2.17 -19.85
C GLU A 173 -8.17 -2.69 -21.27
N GLY A 174 -7.29 -3.69 -21.43
CA GLY A 174 -7.13 -4.43 -22.69
C GLY A 174 -8.45 -5.00 -23.19
N ALA A 175 -9.14 -5.76 -22.34
CA ALA A 175 -10.46 -6.32 -22.65
C ALA A 175 -11.50 -5.24 -22.99
N ALA A 176 -11.53 -4.13 -22.23
CA ALA A 176 -12.49 -3.06 -22.44
C ALA A 176 -12.26 -2.31 -23.76
N ARG A 177 -11.00 -2.06 -24.14
CA ARG A 177 -10.63 -1.43 -25.42
C ARG A 177 -10.85 -2.34 -26.60
N PHE A 178 -10.42 -3.60 -26.50
CA PHE A 178 -10.72 -4.62 -27.49
C PHE A 178 -12.21 -4.68 -27.79
N ARG A 179 -13.04 -4.80 -26.73
CA ARG A 179 -14.50 -4.81 -26.85
C ARG A 179 -15.01 -3.59 -27.61
N GLY A 180 -14.58 -2.39 -27.23
CA GLY A 180 -15.04 -1.13 -27.85
C GLY A 180 -14.71 -1.06 -29.34
N LEU A 181 -13.47 -1.37 -29.71
CA LEU A 181 -12.98 -1.28 -31.08
C LEU A 181 -13.63 -2.32 -32.00
N VAL A 182 -13.67 -3.61 -31.60
CA VAL A 182 -14.28 -4.66 -32.43
C VAL A 182 -15.78 -4.48 -32.54
N SER A 183 -16.47 -4.16 -31.44
CA SER A 183 -17.91 -3.98 -31.47
C SER A 183 -18.31 -2.76 -32.33
N GLY A 184 -17.49 -1.71 -32.33
CA GLY A 184 -17.67 -0.56 -33.23
C GLY A 184 -17.52 -0.92 -34.71
N ALA A 185 -16.50 -1.71 -35.05
CA ALA A 185 -16.29 -2.19 -36.42
C ALA A 185 -17.47 -3.07 -36.90
N ILE A 186 -17.88 -4.03 -36.08
CA ILE A 186 -18.97 -4.97 -36.43
C ILE A 186 -20.32 -4.25 -36.54
N SER A 187 -20.69 -3.41 -35.56
CA SER A 187 -21.99 -2.71 -35.60
C SER A 187 -22.13 -1.75 -36.77
N SER A 188 -21.04 -1.09 -37.17
CA SER A 188 -21.04 -0.17 -38.31
C SER A 188 -20.81 -0.86 -39.65
N SER A 189 -20.48 -2.16 -39.66
CA SER A 189 -20.01 -2.90 -40.85
C SER A 189 -18.78 -2.28 -41.54
N ASN A 190 -18.09 -1.34 -40.89
CA ASN A 190 -16.91 -0.71 -41.44
C ASN A 190 -15.70 -1.58 -41.16
N ARG A 191 -14.94 -1.89 -42.21
CA ARG A 191 -13.69 -2.61 -42.07
C ARG A 191 -12.69 -1.77 -41.29
N LEU A 192 -11.97 -2.39 -40.35
CA LEU A 192 -10.80 -1.78 -39.74
C LEU A 192 -9.65 -1.79 -40.76
N LYS A 193 -9.32 -0.63 -41.34
CA LYS A 193 -8.37 -0.53 -42.49
C LYS A 193 -7.02 0.04 -42.10
N GLU A 194 -6.98 0.80 -41.01
CA GLU A 194 -5.77 1.44 -40.54
C GLU A 194 -4.87 0.40 -39.86
N ARG A 195 -3.63 0.31 -40.33
CA ARG A 195 -2.61 -0.59 -39.76
C ARG A 195 -2.48 -0.41 -38.25
N GLU A 196 -2.49 0.84 -37.80
CA GLU A 196 -2.24 1.18 -36.40
C GLU A 196 -3.41 0.82 -35.51
N ALA A 197 -4.64 0.94 -36.02
CA ALA A 197 -5.81 0.46 -35.33
C ALA A 197 -5.83 -1.07 -35.25
N MET A 198 -5.41 -1.78 -36.30
CA MET A 198 -5.27 -3.24 -36.27
C MET A 198 -4.19 -3.71 -35.28
N LEU A 199 -3.02 -3.07 -35.27
CA LEU A 199 -1.97 -3.38 -34.29
C LEU A 199 -2.39 -3.05 -32.86
N SER A 200 -3.14 -1.95 -32.66
CA SER A 200 -3.73 -1.65 -31.35
C SER A 200 -4.72 -2.72 -30.93
N LEU A 201 -5.58 -3.18 -31.85
CA LEU A 201 -6.55 -4.23 -31.56
C LEU A 201 -5.89 -5.52 -31.08
N ILE A 202 -4.86 -5.97 -31.81
CA ILE A 202 -4.09 -7.17 -31.46
C ILE A 202 -3.43 -6.97 -30.10
N LYS A 203 -2.75 -5.83 -29.89
CA LYS A 203 -2.12 -5.50 -28.61
C LYS A 203 -3.12 -5.55 -27.45
N ASP A 204 -4.34 -5.08 -27.67
CA ASP A 204 -5.37 -5.02 -26.63
C ASP A 204 -5.88 -6.40 -26.25
N PHE A 205 -6.12 -7.25 -27.24
CA PHE A 205 -6.46 -8.64 -27.00
C PHE A 205 -5.34 -9.38 -26.26
N GLU A 206 -4.11 -9.33 -26.79
CA GLU A 206 -2.96 -10.02 -26.23
C GLU A 206 -2.62 -9.53 -24.81
N SER A 207 -2.87 -8.24 -24.52
CA SER A 207 -2.68 -7.71 -23.17
C SER A 207 -3.57 -8.39 -22.13
N ILE A 208 -4.68 -9.04 -22.52
CA ILE A 208 -5.51 -9.80 -21.59
C ILE A 208 -4.75 -11.05 -21.15
N GLU A 209 -4.38 -11.93 -22.08
CA GLU A 209 -3.70 -13.19 -21.76
C GLU A 209 -2.31 -12.96 -21.17
N ILE A 210 -1.51 -12.05 -21.74
CA ILE A 210 -0.14 -11.78 -21.29
C ILE A 210 -0.14 -11.31 -19.84
N ASN A 211 -1.04 -10.40 -19.48
CA ASN A 211 -1.12 -9.92 -18.11
C ASN A 211 -1.68 -11.02 -17.20
N LEU A 212 -2.80 -11.67 -17.54
CA LEU A 212 -3.41 -12.70 -16.67
C LEU A 212 -2.52 -13.92 -16.42
N ASN A 213 -1.67 -14.29 -17.38
CA ASN A 213 -0.70 -15.38 -17.26
C ASN A 213 0.68 -14.92 -16.76
N SER A 214 0.83 -13.64 -16.37
CA SER A 214 2.11 -13.12 -15.93
C SER A 214 2.58 -13.83 -14.65
N PRO A 215 3.82 -14.37 -14.63
CA PRO A 215 4.37 -15.02 -13.45
C PRO A 215 4.62 -14.05 -12.28
N ALA A 216 4.55 -12.75 -12.55
CA ALA A 216 4.69 -11.70 -11.54
C ALA A 216 3.40 -11.45 -10.73
N ILE A 217 2.25 -11.96 -11.18
CA ILE A 217 0.99 -11.77 -10.46
C ILE A 217 0.94 -12.66 -9.21
N ILE A 218 0.58 -12.02 -8.10
CA ILE A 218 0.17 -12.63 -6.85
C ILE A 218 -1.31 -12.32 -6.63
N TYR A 219 -2.16 -13.34 -6.73
CA TYR A 219 -3.59 -13.27 -6.44
C TYR A 219 -4.02 -14.42 -5.51
N SER A 220 -5.25 -14.38 -5.01
CA SER A 220 -5.87 -15.47 -4.25
C SER A 220 -6.22 -16.69 -5.13
N ALA A 221 -6.39 -17.85 -4.52
CA ALA A 221 -6.82 -19.07 -5.21
C ALA A 221 -8.18 -18.90 -5.91
N GLN A 222 -9.11 -18.17 -5.29
CA GLN A 222 -10.42 -17.86 -5.88
C GLN A 222 -10.29 -16.99 -7.14
N SER A 223 -9.42 -15.98 -7.11
CA SER A 223 -9.15 -15.16 -8.28
C SER A 223 -8.45 -15.93 -9.38
N ARG A 224 -7.54 -16.85 -9.05
CA ARG A 224 -6.95 -17.79 -10.03
C ARG A 224 -8.03 -18.60 -10.73
N GLU A 225 -8.91 -19.25 -9.96
CA GLU A 225 -10.00 -20.06 -10.50
C GLU A 225 -10.92 -19.24 -11.42
N THR A 226 -11.20 -17.99 -11.04
CA THR A 226 -12.02 -17.08 -11.85
C THR A 226 -11.30 -16.72 -13.16
N ILE A 227 -10.01 -16.41 -13.12
CA ILE A 227 -9.19 -16.13 -14.32
C ILE A 227 -9.17 -17.36 -15.24
N ASP A 228 -8.91 -18.55 -14.70
CA ASP A 228 -8.87 -19.79 -15.48
C ASP A 228 -10.20 -20.04 -16.18
N LYS A 229 -11.32 -19.84 -15.48
CA LYS A 229 -12.67 -19.93 -16.05
C LYS A 229 -12.90 -18.91 -17.16
N VAL A 230 -12.41 -17.67 -17.00
CA VAL A 230 -12.52 -16.64 -18.04
C VAL A 230 -11.76 -17.06 -19.30
N LEU A 231 -10.49 -17.47 -19.15
CA LEU A 231 -9.64 -17.86 -20.28
C LEU A 231 -10.16 -19.11 -21.02
N GLN A 232 -10.86 -20.00 -20.32
CA GLN A 232 -11.46 -21.21 -20.90
C GLN A 232 -12.93 -21.02 -21.33
N SER A 233 -13.50 -19.83 -21.13
CA SER A 233 -14.91 -19.57 -21.41
C SER A 233 -15.20 -19.48 -22.91
N GLY A 234 -16.43 -19.85 -23.28
CA GLY A 234 -16.94 -19.57 -24.63
C GLY A 234 -17.02 -18.07 -24.94
N ASP A 235 -17.19 -17.22 -23.91
CA ASP A 235 -17.20 -15.76 -24.06
C ASP A 235 -15.84 -15.24 -24.54
N PHE A 236 -14.74 -15.75 -23.98
CA PHE A 236 -13.39 -15.39 -24.39
C PHE A 236 -13.01 -16.01 -25.74
N SER A 237 -13.47 -17.24 -26.02
CA SER A 237 -13.32 -17.85 -27.35
C SER A 237 -14.00 -17.01 -28.44
N LEU A 238 -15.21 -16.50 -28.20
CA LEU A 238 -15.90 -15.63 -29.15
C LEU A 238 -15.13 -14.33 -29.43
N MET A 239 -14.48 -13.75 -28.41
CA MET A 239 -13.60 -12.60 -28.62
C MET A 239 -12.42 -12.95 -29.53
N LYS A 240 -11.82 -14.12 -29.34
CA LYS A 240 -10.72 -14.61 -30.20
C LYS A 240 -11.18 -14.83 -31.64
N ASP A 241 -12.34 -15.44 -31.84
CA ASP A 241 -12.92 -15.66 -33.17
C ASP A 241 -13.20 -14.33 -33.88
N ALA A 242 -13.73 -13.34 -33.15
CA ALA A 242 -13.97 -12.00 -33.68
C ALA A 242 -12.65 -11.29 -34.07
N LEU A 243 -11.58 -11.44 -33.28
CA LEU A 243 -10.26 -10.91 -33.63
C LEU A 243 -9.76 -11.52 -34.94
N LEU A 244 -9.83 -12.85 -35.07
CA LEU A 244 -9.37 -13.56 -36.27
C LEU A 244 -10.20 -13.18 -37.50
N GLU A 245 -11.51 -13.00 -37.34
CA GLU A 245 -12.37 -12.51 -38.41
C GLU A 245 -12.00 -11.09 -38.87
N VAL A 246 -11.85 -10.15 -37.93
CA VAL A 246 -11.45 -8.77 -38.22
C VAL A 246 -10.09 -8.74 -38.93
N PHE A 247 -9.13 -9.54 -38.45
CA PHE A 247 -7.81 -9.67 -39.07
C PHE A 247 -7.89 -10.26 -40.49
N GLY A 248 -8.67 -11.32 -40.68
CA GLY A 248 -8.89 -11.94 -41.98
C GLY A 248 -9.49 -10.97 -42.99
N LEU A 249 -10.50 -10.20 -42.59
CA LEU A 249 -11.12 -9.16 -43.42
C LEU A 249 -10.15 -8.02 -43.74
N TYR A 250 -9.32 -7.60 -42.78
CA TYR A 250 -8.26 -6.61 -43.02
C TYR A 250 -7.25 -7.08 -44.08
N ALA A 251 -6.85 -8.35 -44.03
CA ALA A 251 -5.84 -8.91 -44.92
C ALA A 251 -6.37 -9.22 -46.33
N THR A 252 -7.65 -9.58 -46.45
CA THR A 252 -8.21 -10.14 -47.70
C THR A 252 -9.15 -9.20 -48.45
N SER A 253 -9.74 -8.20 -47.76
CA SER A 253 -10.70 -7.29 -48.37
C SER A 253 -10.12 -5.89 -48.53
N THR A 254 -10.36 -5.28 -49.69
CA THR A 254 -10.10 -3.86 -49.94
C THR A 254 -11.34 -2.99 -49.72
N ALA A 255 -12.53 -3.59 -49.60
CA ALA A 255 -13.79 -2.88 -49.46
C ALA A 255 -13.88 -2.10 -48.14
N ASP A 256 -14.57 -0.97 -48.18
CA ASP A 256 -14.72 -0.10 -47.03
C ASP A 256 -15.73 -0.64 -46.01
N VAL A 257 -16.81 -1.21 -46.53
CA VAL A 257 -17.88 -1.87 -45.79
C VAL A 257 -17.77 -3.36 -46.05
N VAL A 258 -17.86 -4.17 -44.99
CA VAL A 258 -17.75 -5.63 -45.02
C VAL A 258 -18.85 -6.27 -44.19
N GLN A 259 -19.22 -7.49 -44.54
CA GLN A 259 -20.15 -8.28 -43.73
C GLN A 259 -19.36 -9.10 -42.71
N TYR A 260 -19.62 -8.84 -41.43
CA TYR A 260 -19.13 -9.68 -40.34
C TYR A 260 -20.10 -10.85 -40.10
N LYS A 261 -19.55 -12.05 -39.90
CA LYS A 261 -20.26 -13.26 -39.47
C LYS A 261 -20.56 -13.20 -37.97
N THR A 262 -19.65 -12.61 -37.19
CA THR A 262 -19.85 -12.43 -35.76
C THR A 262 -21.05 -11.51 -35.49
N ASN A 263 -22.00 -11.99 -34.69
CA ASN A 263 -23.14 -11.19 -34.27
C ASN A 263 -22.70 -10.14 -33.23
N TYR A 264 -23.08 -8.88 -33.46
CA TYR A 264 -22.75 -7.76 -32.59
C TYR A 264 -23.24 -7.94 -31.15
N ASP A 265 -24.52 -8.27 -30.95
CA ASP A 265 -25.13 -8.36 -29.62
C ASP A 265 -24.49 -9.49 -28.80
N ALA A 266 -24.21 -10.62 -29.45
CA ALA A 266 -23.53 -11.75 -28.84
C ALA A 266 -22.10 -11.37 -28.40
N LEU A 267 -21.32 -10.75 -29.29
CA LEU A 267 -19.95 -10.31 -28.95
C LEU A 267 -19.96 -9.28 -27.83
N TRP A 268 -20.85 -8.29 -27.89
CA TRP A 268 -20.94 -7.25 -26.87
C TRP A 268 -21.25 -7.85 -25.50
N ALA A 269 -22.21 -8.78 -25.42
CA ALA A 269 -22.56 -9.47 -24.20
C ALA A 269 -21.39 -10.30 -23.65
N SER A 270 -20.75 -11.13 -24.48
CA SER A 270 -19.62 -11.97 -24.08
C SER A 270 -18.40 -11.15 -23.63
N ALA A 271 -17.99 -10.16 -24.41
CA ALA A 271 -16.86 -9.31 -24.04
C ALA A 271 -17.16 -8.47 -22.78
N SER A 272 -18.42 -8.08 -22.56
CA SER A 272 -18.83 -7.42 -21.32
C SER A 272 -18.71 -8.33 -20.09
N LYS A 273 -19.09 -9.61 -20.20
CA LYS A 273 -18.91 -10.59 -19.12
C LYS A 273 -17.44 -10.81 -18.78
N VAL A 274 -16.55 -10.84 -19.78
CA VAL A 274 -15.09 -10.93 -19.57
C VAL A 274 -14.61 -9.72 -18.77
N VAL A 275 -14.93 -8.49 -19.22
CA VAL A 275 -14.55 -7.26 -18.50
C VAL A 275 -15.09 -7.24 -17.06
N GLU A 276 -16.35 -7.64 -16.86
CA GLU A 276 -16.97 -7.70 -15.54
C GLU A 276 -16.30 -8.74 -14.64
N SER A 277 -15.92 -9.90 -15.18
CA SER A 277 -15.19 -10.94 -14.45
C SER A 277 -13.80 -10.47 -14.02
N LEU A 278 -13.07 -9.76 -14.88
CA LEU A 278 -11.78 -9.17 -14.53
C LEU A 278 -11.90 -8.06 -13.48
N ASN A 279 -12.98 -7.27 -13.55
CA ASN A 279 -13.30 -6.29 -12.51
C ASN A 279 -13.59 -6.99 -11.17
N MET A 280 -14.38 -8.07 -11.15
CA MET A 280 -14.64 -8.84 -9.94
C MET A 280 -13.35 -9.38 -9.31
N VAL A 281 -12.44 -9.91 -10.12
CA VAL A 281 -11.11 -10.36 -9.67
C VAL A 281 -10.33 -9.21 -9.04
N SER A 282 -10.25 -8.06 -9.70
CA SER A 282 -9.53 -6.89 -9.21
C SER A 282 -10.11 -6.37 -7.88
N GLN A 283 -11.45 -6.34 -7.75
CA GLN A 283 -12.14 -5.95 -6.51
C GLN A 283 -11.89 -6.94 -5.37
N ASN A 284 -11.87 -8.24 -5.67
CA ASN A 284 -11.57 -9.27 -4.68
C ASN A 284 -10.12 -9.14 -4.16
N GLU A 285 -9.15 -8.98 -5.06
CA GLU A 285 -7.75 -8.78 -4.67
C GLU A 285 -7.51 -7.49 -3.91
N LEU A 286 -8.20 -6.40 -4.28
CA LEU A 286 -8.15 -5.15 -3.54
C LEU A 286 -8.71 -5.30 -2.11
N LYS A 287 -9.84 -6.00 -1.95
CA LYS A 287 -10.41 -6.31 -0.64
C LYS A 287 -9.45 -7.15 0.21
N ASN A 288 -8.80 -8.14 -0.39
CA ASN A 288 -7.78 -8.95 0.26
C ASN A 288 -6.57 -8.09 0.68
N LEU A 289 -6.12 -7.19 -0.19
CA LEU A 289 -5.04 -6.26 0.07
C LEU A 289 -5.35 -5.33 1.26
N LEU A 290 -6.55 -4.73 1.31
CA LEU A 290 -6.99 -3.89 2.42
C LEU A 290 -7.03 -4.66 3.75
N THR A 291 -7.56 -5.88 3.72
CA THR A 291 -7.61 -6.77 4.90
C THR A 291 -6.20 -7.12 5.39
N ARG A 292 -5.29 -7.44 4.46
CA ARG A 292 -3.90 -7.73 4.79
C ARG A 292 -3.16 -6.50 5.33
N SER A 293 -3.38 -5.32 4.74
CA SER A 293 -2.81 -4.05 5.19
C SER A 293 -3.19 -3.72 6.63
N THR A 294 -4.47 -3.86 6.98
CA THR A 294 -4.95 -3.62 8.35
C THR A 294 -4.43 -4.66 9.35
N THR A 295 -4.28 -5.91 8.93
CA THR A 295 -3.70 -6.98 9.77
C THR A 295 -2.22 -6.73 10.06
N ILE A 296 -1.45 -6.34 9.04
CA ILE A 296 -0.04 -5.99 9.18
C ILE A 296 0.12 -4.83 10.16
N LEU A 297 -0.71 -3.77 10.04
CA LEU A 297 -0.69 -2.65 10.98
C LEU A 297 -0.87 -3.09 12.43
N ARG A 298 -1.89 -3.92 12.68
CA ARG A 298 -2.18 -4.40 14.04
C ARG A 298 -0.99 -5.17 14.60
N SER A 299 -0.29 -5.95 13.79
CA SER A 299 0.95 -6.63 14.23
C SER A 299 2.03 -5.62 14.60
N TYR A 300 2.31 -4.64 13.74
CA TYR A 300 3.32 -3.60 14.00
C TYR A 300 3.03 -2.79 15.27
N VAL A 301 1.77 -2.35 15.44
CA VAL A 301 1.35 -1.58 16.61
C VAL A 301 1.46 -2.42 17.88
N ARG A 302 1.02 -3.68 17.84
CA ARG A 302 1.15 -4.60 18.98
C ARG A 302 2.60 -4.86 19.33
N GLU A 303 3.45 -5.18 18.35
CA GLU A 303 4.89 -5.38 18.55
C GLU A 303 5.54 -4.14 19.15
N PHE A 304 5.18 -2.95 18.67
CA PHE A 304 5.66 -1.68 19.22
C PHE A 304 5.27 -1.50 20.70
N TYR A 305 4.01 -1.71 21.07
CA TYR A 305 3.58 -1.59 22.46
C TYR A 305 4.18 -2.67 23.37
N THR A 306 4.27 -3.92 22.90
CA THR A 306 4.95 -5.00 23.63
C THR A 306 6.40 -4.63 23.89
N PHE A 307 7.10 -4.13 22.88
CA PHE A 307 8.49 -3.69 22.98
C PHE A 307 8.66 -2.52 23.97
N MET A 308 7.84 -1.47 23.85
CA MET A 308 7.83 -0.34 24.78
C MET A 308 7.56 -0.76 26.22
N THR A 309 6.65 -1.73 26.42
CA THR A 309 6.33 -2.26 27.76
C THR A 309 7.53 -3.01 28.36
N ILE A 310 8.20 -3.87 27.59
CA ILE A 310 9.40 -4.60 28.04
C ILE A 310 10.51 -3.62 28.43
N ILE A 311 10.73 -2.57 27.63
CA ILE A 311 11.75 -1.55 27.93
C ILE A 311 11.42 -0.78 29.19
N LEU A 312 10.16 -0.36 29.36
CA LEU A 312 9.74 0.36 30.55
C LEU A 312 9.99 -0.48 31.80
N VAL A 313 9.64 -1.78 31.77
CA VAL A 313 9.93 -2.72 32.86
C VAL A 313 11.44 -2.83 33.10
N LEU A 314 12.26 -2.95 32.05
CA LEU A 314 13.71 -3.07 32.18
C LEU A 314 14.35 -1.80 32.77
N ILE A 315 13.90 -0.62 32.37
CA ILE A 315 14.31 0.66 32.97
C ILE A 315 13.95 0.70 34.45
N ILE A 316 12.71 0.32 34.82
CA ILE A 316 12.28 0.26 36.21
C ILE A 316 13.18 -0.67 37.03
N VAL A 317 13.47 -1.87 36.51
CA VAL A 317 14.35 -2.85 37.16
C VAL A 317 15.77 -2.29 37.34
N LEU A 318 16.35 -1.67 36.31
CA LEU A 318 17.70 -1.07 36.39
C LEU A 318 17.75 0.08 37.41
N VAL A 319 16.70 0.92 37.47
CA VAL A 319 16.60 1.99 38.46
C VAL A 319 16.52 1.42 39.87
N ILE A 320 15.68 0.41 40.10
CA ILE A 320 15.56 -0.26 41.40
C ILE A 320 16.89 -0.91 41.81
N MET A 321 17.55 -1.64 40.91
CA MET A 321 18.86 -2.25 41.16
C MET A 321 19.93 -1.19 41.48
N GLY A 322 19.96 -0.08 40.73
CA GLY A 322 20.89 1.02 40.97
C GLY A 322 20.68 1.66 42.35
N LEU A 323 19.42 1.91 42.73
CA LEU A 323 19.07 2.44 44.05
C LEU A 323 19.46 1.46 45.17
N ALA A 324 19.17 0.16 44.99
CA ALA A 324 19.53 -0.88 45.95
C ALA A 324 21.05 -0.97 46.14
N PHE A 325 21.82 -0.98 45.04
CA PHE A 325 23.28 -1.07 45.06
C PHE A 325 23.95 0.16 45.68
N VAL A 326 23.45 1.37 45.39
CA VAL A 326 23.93 2.59 46.06
C VAL A 326 23.65 2.52 47.57
N SER A 327 22.50 1.98 47.97
CA SER A 327 22.15 1.87 49.39
C SER A 327 22.96 0.82 50.14
N SER A 328 23.31 -0.31 49.50
CA SER A 328 24.06 -1.41 50.11
C SER A 328 25.53 -1.06 50.34
N ILE A 329 26.15 -0.24 49.46
CA ILE A 329 27.56 0.15 49.61
C ILE A 329 27.72 1.43 50.43
N ARG A 330 26.89 2.45 50.17
CA ARG A 330 27.09 3.78 50.76
C ARG A 330 26.91 3.77 52.28
N LYS A 331 25.89 3.08 52.79
CA LYS A 331 25.58 3.08 54.22
C LYS A 331 26.72 2.45 55.05
N PRO A 332 27.20 1.23 54.75
CA PRO A 332 28.29 0.62 55.52
C PRO A 332 29.60 1.38 55.39
N VAL A 333 29.99 1.82 54.18
CA VAL A 333 31.23 2.58 53.99
C VAL A 333 31.20 3.91 54.75
N GLY A 334 30.06 4.58 54.80
CA GLY A 334 29.88 5.80 55.60
C GLY A 334 30.05 5.55 57.10
N GLN A 335 29.46 4.47 57.64
CA GLN A 335 29.57 4.09 59.05
C GLN A 335 31.00 3.70 59.44
N ILE A 336 31.67 2.91 58.60
CA ILE A 336 33.07 2.53 58.79
C ILE A 336 33.94 3.79 58.80
N SER A 337 33.77 4.67 57.79
CA SER A 337 34.56 5.91 57.68
C SER A 337 34.35 6.86 58.86
N SER A 338 33.13 7.02 59.37
CA SER A 338 32.87 7.90 60.51
C SER A 338 33.48 7.35 61.80
N THR A 339 33.46 6.04 62.00
CA THR A 339 34.03 5.36 63.18
C THR A 339 35.55 5.46 63.20
N PHE A 340 36.20 5.25 62.04
CA PHE A 340 37.64 5.49 61.92
C PHE A 340 38.02 6.97 62.13
N LEU A 341 37.20 7.90 61.63
CA LEU A 341 37.45 9.34 61.84
C LEU A 341 37.38 9.72 63.32
N SER A 342 36.41 9.20 64.08
CA SER A 342 36.31 9.48 65.53
C SER A 342 37.51 8.95 66.32
N ILE A 343 38.10 7.83 65.90
CA ILE A 343 39.33 7.29 66.50
C ILE A 343 40.52 8.20 66.16
N ALA A 344 40.69 8.55 64.88
CA ALA A 344 41.84 9.33 64.42
C ALA A 344 41.86 10.79 64.92
N THR A 345 40.70 11.41 65.16
CA THR A 345 40.59 12.82 65.58
C THR A 345 40.65 13.04 67.10
N GLY A 346 40.90 11.98 67.88
CA GLY A 346 41.30 12.12 69.28
C GLY A 346 40.32 11.60 70.33
N SER A 347 39.26 10.88 69.95
CA SER A 347 38.37 10.23 70.93
C SER A 347 38.97 8.92 71.46
N GLY A 348 39.81 8.23 70.66
CA GLY A 348 40.53 7.00 71.06
C GLY A 348 39.66 5.83 71.55
N ASP A 349 38.34 5.97 71.49
CA ASP A 349 37.40 5.07 72.13
C ASP A 349 37.18 3.82 71.26
N LEU A 350 38.00 2.81 71.52
CA LEU A 350 37.92 1.47 70.92
C LEU A 350 36.70 0.68 71.42
N SER A 351 35.86 1.23 72.30
CA SER A 351 34.59 0.58 72.67
C SER A 351 33.52 0.68 71.56
N ALA A 352 33.73 1.53 70.54
CA ALA A 352 32.83 1.63 69.40
C ALA A 352 32.82 0.32 68.61
N ARG A 353 31.61 -0.24 68.39
CA ARG A 353 31.40 -1.45 67.58
C ARG A 353 30.68 -1.09 66.28
N LEU A 354 31.15 -1.66 65.17
CA LEU A 354 30.47 -1.61 63.89
C LEU A 354 29.40 -2.70 63.81
N GLU A 355 28.21 -2.33 63.34
CA GLU A 355 27.11 -3.28 63.18
C GLU A 355 27.33 -4.17 61.95
N VAL A 356 27.53 -5.47 62.15
CA VAL A 356 27.74 -6.44 61.07
C VAL A 356 26.38 -6.83 60.46
N ARG A 357 25.92 -6.04 59.47
CA ARG A 357 24.62 -6.26 58.80
C ARG A 357 24.67 -7.07 57.50
N ALA A 358 25.85 -7.19 56.88
CA ALA A 358 26.02 -7.80 55.57
C ALA A 358 26.96 -9.02 55.64
N GLN A 359 26.80 -9.99 54.74
CA GLN A 359 27.72 -11.14 54.60
C GLN A 359 28.77 -10.94 53.49
N ASP A 360 28.85 -9.72 52.95
CA ASP A 360 29.79 -9.33 51.92
C ASP A 360 31.15 -8.89 52.51
N GLU A 361 32.05 -8.40 51.65
CA GLU A 361 33.36 -7.88 52.04
C GLU A 361 33.27 -6.76 53.09
N LEU A 362 32.23 -5.91 53.03
CA LEU A 362 32.06 -4.79 53.96
C LEU A 362 31.60 -5.28 55.35
N GLY A 363 30.75 -6.30 55.39
CA GLY A 363 30.38 -6.97 56.63
C GLY A 363 31.56 -7.69 57.30
N ARG A 364 32.38 -8.41 56.51
CA ARG A 364 33.61 -9.04 57.03
C ARG A 364 34.60 -8.02 57.57
N LEU A 365 34.76 -6.87 56.88
CA LEU A 365 35.61 -5.78 57.35
C LEU A 365 35.12 -5.17 58.67
N ALA A 366 33.81 -5.00 58.84
CA ALA A 366 33.23 -4.57 60.11
C ALA A 366 33.50 -5.58 61.24
N GLY A 367 33.44 -6.88 60.93
CA GLY A 367 33.84 -7.95 61.86
C GLY A 367 35.31 -7.86 62.27
N TYR A 368 36.24 -7.79 61.31
CA TYR A 368 37.67 -7.65 61.60
C TYR A 368 38.00 -6.41 62.42
N PHE A 369 37.28 -5.31 62.22
CA PHE A 369 37.44 -4.12 63.04
C PHE A 369 36.97 -4.34 64.49
N ASN A 370 35.82 -4.99 64.69
CA ASN A 370 35.32 -5.30 66.03
C ASN A 370 36.31 -6.22 66.77
N ASP A 371 36.86 -7.23 66.09
CA ASP A 371 37.88 -8.12 66.66
C ASP A 371 39.17 -7.35 67.01
N PHE A 372 39.61 -6.42 66.16
CA PHE A 372 40.76 -5.56 66.45
C PHE A 372 40.53 -4.65 67.65
N ALA A 373 39.32 -4.09 67.79
CA ALA A 373 38.96 -3.21 68.89
C ALA A 373 38.70 -3.96 70.22
N GLU A 374 38.68 -5.30 70.19
CA GLU A 374 38.62 -6.16 71.39
C GLU A 374 39.98 -6.61 71.91
N ASN A 375 41.02 -6.54 71.08
CA ASN A 375 42.41 -6.85 71.45
C ASN A 375 43.19 -5.59 71.83
#